data_AF-A0A2E7UT03-F1
#
_entry.id   AF-A0A2E7UT03-F1
#
_cell.length_a   1.000
_cell.length_b   1.000
_cell.length_c   1.000
_cell.angle_alpha   90.00
_cell.angle_beta   90.00
_cell.angle_gamma   90.00
#
_symmetry.space_group_name_H-M   'P 1'
#
loop_
_entity.id
_entity.type
_entity.pdbx_description
1 polymer ?
#
loop_
_entity_poly.entity_id
_entity_poly.type
_entity_poly.pdbx_seq_one_letter_code
_entity_poly.pdbx_strand_id
1 'polypeptide(L)'
;MGPLFVFVVSLIAPSARAQGLEPSVSGDLTLTEFMAEPADPIAAYNGEWFEVRNNSGRRLDLTGVRFTSTSGGGFIVRTTLLVEDTEYLVFGVNNDLSLNGGVTLDYVYPFDDLTMNHTGDTFTIEYDGITLDTVTWGSTVGWEVPATNETQQVSPNAEALEWANDLDHNWCDSSDFFGAIYATPGAQNEYCTSGSADFDNDGYTLAAGDCDDQDDYVNPAALDGNRDPYGNPNDDANCDGVRDDGTIDDDNDGSTEQSGDCDDSDPSRSPSEVEETNNVDDDCNGCVDDVDIDEDSFTTCDNGLVIDCSEDDGVQCGDTMGVPIDFDLTNADFFESYLEGSCAYAVDPAEDDEDRYACAPEVPYDGIDQSGDGYDACDLDRDGFASEDCPNSPDPGWRVLDFDREPLPRDCDDANANVFPGGDEGDPDRGGIPDGEDNDCNGVVDDPYLDLDGDGFTMAEGDCRDADPEIDPEAAAMYPGASEICGDGIDNDCNGFIDDMCDIPTATATLGGGGMCGLAPATGGVAALSLTLVALARRRRTSDDAREPIG
;
A
#
# COMPACT_ATOMS: atom_id res chain seq x y z
N MET A 1 51.67 -25.18 31.56
CA MET A 1 51.03 -24.39 30.49
C MET A 1 49.65 -25.00 30.32
N GLY A 2 48.66 -24.44 31.01
CA GLY A 2 47.27 -24.94 30.98
C GLY A 2 46.51 -24.30 29.80
N PRO A 3 45.44 -24.94 29.30
CA PRO A 3 44.73 -24.44 28.13
C PRO A 3 43.94 -23.19 28.50
N LEU A 4 44.04 -22.19 27.63
CA LEU A 4 43.27 -20.95 27.70
C LEU A 4 41.83 -21.28 27.28
N PHE A 5 40.90 -21.26 28.23
CA PHE A 5 39.47 -21.31 27.92
C PHE A 5 39.02 -19.93 27.45
N VAL A 6 38.70 -19.80 26.17
CA VAL A 6 38.02 -18.64 25.62
C VAL A 6 36.55 -18.77 25.99
N PHE A 7 36.08 -17.95 26.94
CA PHE A 7 34.66 -17.74 27.17
C PHE A 7 34.13 -16.82 26.08
N VAL A 8 33.40 -17.38 25.11
CA VAL A 8 32.51 -16.59 24.25
C VAL A 8 31.30 -16.25 25.11
N VAL A 9 31.27 -15.04 25.66
CA VAL A 9 30.05 -14.47 26.23
C VAL A 9 29.18 -14.10 25.02
N SER A 10 28.22 -14.96 24.70
CA SER A 10 27.15 -14.61 23.79
C SER A 10 26.31 -13.54 24.50
N LEU A 11 26.54 -12.28 24.14
CA LEU A 11 25.64 -11.18 24.45
C LEU A 11 24.36 -11.43 23.65
N ILE A 12 23.43 -12.16 24.24
CA ILE A 12 22.04 -12.09 23.83
C ILE A 12 21.61 -10.69 24.28
N ALA A 13 21.63 -9.73 23.36
CA ALA A 13 20.88 -8.49 23.57
C ALA A 13 19.45 -8.92 23.89
N PRO A 14 18.83 -8.46 24.99
CA PRO A 14 17.40 -8.65 25.14
C PRO A 14 16.78 -8.02 23.89
N SER A 15 15.96 -8.78 23.14
CA SER A 15 15.15 -8.21 22.08
C SER A 15 14.52 -6.94 22.65
N ALA A 16 14.86 -5.78 22.10
CA ALA A 16 14.14 -4.57 22.40
C ALA A 16 12.68 -4.91 22.11
N ARG A 17 11.81 -4.91 23.13
CA ARG A 17 10.37 -4.83 22.86
C ARG A 17 10.25 -3.59 21.97
N ALA A 18 9.74 -3.77 20.75
CA ALA A 18 9.42 -2.65 19.88
C ALA A 18 8.61 -1.66 20.73
N GLN A 19 9.13 -0.44 20.87
CA GLN A 19 8.40 0.62 21.54
C GLN A 19 7.20 0.96 20.66
N GLY A 20 6.04 1.19 21.25
CA GLY A 20 4.90 1.72 20.50
C GLY A 20 5.28 3.09 19.93
N LEU A 21 4.90 3.33 18.69
CA LEU A 21 5.00 4.65 18.06
C LEU A 21 3.73 5.44 18.34
N GLU A 22 3.82 6.75 18.25
CA GLU A 22 2.63 7.59 18.37
C GLU A 22 1.86 7.57 17.04
N PRO A 23 0.54 7.80 17.05
CA PRO A 23 -0.22 8.12 15.85
C PRO A 23 0.34 9.40 15.20
N SER A 24 0.35 9.46 13.88
CA SER A 24 0.97 10.55 13.13
C SER A 24 0.26 10.95 11.85
N VAL A 25 -0.68 10.15 11.36
CA VAL A 25 -1.46 10.44 10.16
C VAL A 25 -2.92 10.08 10.36
N SER A 26 -3.80 10.69 9.55
CA SER A 26 -5.20 10.27 9.40
C SER A 26 -5.27 8.76 9.11
N GLY A 27 -6.25 8.06 9.68
CA GLY A 27 -6.40 6.62 9.48
C GLY A 27 -5.48 5.72 10.31
N ASP A 28 -4.48 6.23 11.04
CA ASP A 28 -3.67 5.39 11.95
C ASP A 28 -4.56 4.65 12.99
N LEU A 29 -5.71 5.24 13.36
CA LEU A 29 -6.76 4.64 14.20
C LEU A 29 -8.15 4.95 13.65
N THR A 30 -9.01 3.94 13.54
CA THR A 30 -10.41 4.08 13.10
C THR A 30 -11.38 3.51 14.12
N LEU A 31 -12.58 4.08 14.19
CA LEU A 31 -13.73 3.61 14.96
C LEU A 31 -14.37 2.43 14.22
N THR A 32 -14.46 1.27 14.86
CA THR A 32 -14.95 0.04 14.22
C THR A 32 -16.27 -0.44 14.77
N GLU A 33 -16.58 -0.18 16.03
CA GLU A 33 -17.81 -0.65 16.66
C GLU A 33 -18.20 0.28 17.82
N PHE A 34 -19.49 0.53 18.02
CA PHE A 34 -19.96 1.27 19.18
C PHE A 34 -21.37 0.91 19.66
N MET A 35 -21.60 1.16 20.95
CA MET A 35 -22.91 1.13 21.60
C MET A 35 -23.24 2.50 22.17
N ALA A 36 -24.04 3.31 21.45
CA ALA A 36 -24.42 4.64 21.91
C ALA A 36 -25.51 4.62 23.01
N GLU A 37 -26.57 3.81 22.88
CA GLU A 37 -27.57 3.64 23.94
C GLU A 37 -28.08 2.19 24.02
N PRO A 38 -27.64 1.40 25.03
CA PRO A 38 -28.14 0.06 25.24
C PRO A 38 -29.60 0.07 25.73
N ALA A 39 -30.34 -0.99 25.43
CA ALA A 39 -31.72 -1.18 25.90
C ALA A 39 -31.82 -1.79 27.32
N ASP A 40 -32.97 -1.58 27.98
CA ASP A 40 -33.28 -2.18 29.29
C ASP A 40 -33.06 -3.71 29.27
N PRO A 41 -32.34 -4.29 30.25
CA PRO A 41 -32.00 -3.72 31.56
C PRO A 41 -30.62 -3.05 31.67
N ILE A 42 -29.88 -2.91 30.58
CA ILE A 42 -28.56 -2.27 30.59
C ILE A 42 -28.77 -0.77 30.51
N ALA A 43 -28.16 -0.02 31.44
CA ALA A 43 -28.24 1.43 31.42
C ALA A 43 -27.03 2.01 30.68
N ALA A 44 -27.19 3.14 29.98
CA ALA A 44 -26.10 3.80 29.23
C ALA A 44 -24.83 4.00 30.07
N TYR A 45 -24.95 4.49 31.32
CA TYR A 45 -23.82 4.65 32.24
C TYR A 45 -23.12 3.34 32.68
N ASN A 46 -23.64 2.18 32.27
CA ASN A 46 -23.00 0.88 32.44
C ASN A 46 -22.57 0.25 31.11
N GLY A 47 -23.30 0.47 30.02
CA GLY A 47 -23.17 -0.30 28.79
C GLY A 47 -22.82 0.51 27.55
N GLU A 48 -22.50 1.79 27.68
CA GLU A 48 -21.92 2.56 26.58
C GLU A 48 -20.43 2.23 26.41
N TRP A 49 -20.01 1.95 25.19
CA TRP A 49 -18.64 1.62 24.81
C TRP A 49 -18.42 1.82 23.32
N PHE A 50 -17.15 1.89 22.92
CA PHE A 50 -16.71 1.95 21.53
C PHE A 50 -15.41 1.15 21.36
N GLU A 51 -15.09 0.83 20.12
CA GLU A 51 -13.91 0.09 19.72
C GLU A 51 -13.16 0.84 18.63
N VAL A 52 -11.84 0.76 18.68
CA VAL A 52 -10.97 1.28 17.64
C VAL A 52 -10.01 0.20 17.15
N ARG A 53 -9.65 0.27 15.87
CA ARG A 53 -8.64 -0.57 15.23
C ARG A 53 -7.41 0.26 14.86
N ASN A 54 -6.24 -0.35 15.00
CA ASN A 54 -4.99 0.23 14.53
C ASN A 54 -4.69 -0.18 13.08
N ASN A 55 -4.60 0.80 12.18
CA ASN A 55 -4.34 0.58 10.75
C ASN A 55 -2.97 1.10 10.31
N SER A 56 -2.14 1.51 11.27
CA SER A 56 -0.89 2.24 11.02
C SER A 56 0.26 1.40 10.44
N GLY A 57 0.06 0.10 10.23
CA GLY A 57 1.10 -0.85 9.81
C GLY A 57 2.15 -1.15 10.89
N ARG A 58 1.96 -0.61 12.11
CA ARG A 58 2.93 -0.69 13.20
C ARG A 58 2.23 -0.68 14.55
N ARG A 59 2.97 -1.01 15.61
CA ARG A 59 2.47 -0.93 16.98
C ARG A 59 2.34 0.53 17.42
N LEU A 60 1.18 0.92 17.95
CA LEU A 60 0.95 2.25 18.50
C LEU A 60 0.97 2.29 20.04
N ASP A 61 1.37 3.43 20.61
CA ASP A 61 1.09 3.86 21.99
C ASP A 61 0.02 4.94 21.95
N LEU A 62 -1.14 4.66 22.55
CA LEU A 62 -2.29 5.56 22.53
C LEU A 62 -2.23 6.62 23.63
N THR A 63 -1.13 6.73 24.38
CA THR A 63 -0.98 7.76 25.40
C THR A 63 -1.08 9.15 24.79
N GLY A 64 -2.08 9.94 25.21
CA GLY A 64 -2.28 11.29 24.69
C GLY A 64 -3.34 11.38 23.59
N VAL A 65 -3.80 10.24 23.03
CA VAL A 65 -4.96 10.21 22.12
C VAL A 65 -6.19 10.74 22.86
N ARG A 66 -6.93 11.60 22.17
CA ARG A 66 -8.14 12.25 22.65
C ARG A 66 -9.34 11.69 21.90
N PHE A 67 -10.36 11.31 22.64
CA PHE A 67 -11.67 10.93 22.12
C PHE A 67 -12.68 11.99 22.51
N THR A 68 -13.48 12.47 21.56
CA THR A 68 -14.53 13.47 21.82
C THR A 68 -15.85 13.07 21.20
N SER A 69 -16.95 13.48 21.84
CA SER A 69 -18.31 13.40 21.30
C SER A 69 -18.97 14.78 21.43
N THR A 70 -19.78 15.16 20.45
CA THR A 70 -20.54 16.41 20.50
C THR A 70 -21.61 16.42 21.61
N SER A 71 -22.06 15.24 22.02
CA SER A 71 -23.06 15.06 23.08
C SER A 71 -22.44 14.96 24.49
N GLY A 72 -21.22 14.44 24.60
CA GLY A 72 -20.64 14.04 25.89
C GLY A 72 -19.29 14.64 26.28
N GLY A 73 -18.68 15.47 25.43
CA GLY A 73 -17.39 16.09 25.72
C GLY A 73 -16.23 15.27 25.20
N GLY A 74 -15.36 14.77 26.08
CA GLY A 74 -14.23 13.93 25.70
C GLY A 74 -13.17 13.71 26.79
N PHE A 75 -12.32 12.71 26.58
CA PHE A 75 -11.20 12.38 27.46
C PHE A 75 -9.90 12.16 26.69
N ILE A 76 -8.79 12.13 27.43
CA ILE A 76 -7.46 11.81 26.91
C ILE A 76 -6.97 10.54 27.60
N VAL A 77 -6.37 9.62 26.85
CA VAL A 77 -5.71 8.44 27.40
C VAL A 77 -4.47 8.87 28.18
N ARG A 78 -4.46 8.64 29.51
CA ARG A 78 -3.40 9.15 30.41
C ARG A 78 -2.34 8.13 30.78
N THR A 79 -2.51 6.88 30.37
CA THR A 79 -1.65 5.76 30.71
C THR A 79 -1.26 5.03 29.44
N THR A 80 -0.04 4.50 29.42
CA THR A 80 0.44 3.62 28.34
C THR A 80 -0.58 2.55 28.01
N LEU A 81 -1.07 2.62 26.79
CA LEU A 81 -2.04 1.70 26.21
C LEU A 81 -1.51 1.38 24.82
N LEU A 82 -1.10 0.13 24.64
CA LEU A 82 -0.42 -0.30 23.41
C LEU A 82 -1.37 -1.16 22.60
N VAL A 83 -1.36 -0.96 21.28
CA VAL A 83 -2.13 -1.75 20.32
C VAL A 83 -1.19 -2.18 19.20
N GLU A 84 -1.16 -3.48 18.87
CA GLU A 84 -0.42 -3.97 17.72
C GLU A 84 -1.13 -3.58 16.41
N ASP A 85 -0.44 -3.70 15.29
CA ASP A 85 -1.07 -3.48 13.97
C ASP A 85 -2.25 -4.43 13.76
N THR A 86 -3.35 -3.95 13.18
CA THR A 86 -4.63 -4.66 12.96
C THR A 86 -5.36 -5.14 14.22
N GLU A 87 -4.86 -4.80 15.42
CA GLU A 87 -5.50 -5.14 16.69
C GLU A 87 -6.57 -4.10 17.06
N TYR A 88 -7.60 -4.58 17.78
CA TYR A 88 -8.71 -3.79 18.29
C TYR A 88 -8.53 -3.49 19.77
N LEU A 89 -8.98 -2.31 20.21
CA LEU A 89 -9.07 -1.97 21.63
C LEU A 89 -10.47 -1.47 21.98
N VAL A 90 -10.99 -1.97 23.10
CA VAL A 90 -12.35 -1.66 23.56
C VAL A 90 -12.33 -0.66 24.72
N PHE A 91 -13.06 0.43 24.56
CA PHE A 91 -13.18 1.52 25.53
C PHE A 91 -14.61 1.58 26.06
N GLY A 92 -14.80 1.64 27.38
CA GLY A 92 -16.16 1.69 27.92
C GLY A 92 -16.29 2.28 29.32
N VAL A 93 -17.54 2.44 29.75
CA VAL A 93 -17.87 3.23 30.96
C VAL A 93 -17.80 2.42 32.26
N ASN A 94 -17.97 1.09 32.19
CA ASN A 94 -18.04 0.21 33.35
C ASN A 94 -17.49 -1.18 33.04
N ASN A 95 -16.55 -1.67 33.86
CA ASN A 95 -15.94 -3.00 33.70
C ASN A 95 -16.61 -4.12 34.51
N ASP A 96 -17.74 -3.85 35.16
CA ASP A 96 -18.56 -4.89 35.76
C ASP A 96 -19.34 -5.64 34.68
N LEU A 97 -18.82 -6.82 34.31
CA LEU A 97 -19.38 -7.72 33.29
C LEU A 97 -20.85 -8.10 33.51
N SER A 98 -21.37 -7.95 34.73
CA SER A 98 -22.77 -8.25 35.04
C SER A 98 -23.73 -7.10 34.74
N LEU A 99 -23.20 -5.89 34.51
CA LEU A 99 -23.94 -4.66 34.30
C LEU A 99 -23.75 -4.08 32.89
N ASN A 100 -22.61 -4.34 32.25
CA ASN A 100 -22.23 -3.73 30.97
C ASN A 100 -22.55 -4.59 29.72
N GLY A 101 -23.33 -5.66 29.89
CA GLY A 101 -23.63 -6.60 28.78
C GLY A 101 -22.62 -7.73 28.60
N GLY A 102 -21.53 -7.76 29.38
CA GLY A 102 -20.51 -8.82 29.34
C GLY A 102 -19.23 -8.42 28.59
N VAL A 103 -19.13 -7.17 28.13
CA VAL A 103 -18.01 -6.62 27.35
C VAL A 103 -16.76 -6.49 28.22
N THR A 104 -15.63 -7.00 27.74
CA THR A 104 -14.33 -6.77 28.39
C THR A 104 -13.72 -5.50 27.83
N LEU A 105 -13.21 -4.63 28.70
CA LEU A 105 -12.69 -3.32 28.32
C LEU A 105 -11.18 -3.27 28.51
N ASP A 106 -10.48 -2.72 27.52
CA ASP A 106 -9.04 -2.39 27.59
C ASP A 106 -8.81 -1.05 28.28
N TYR A 107 -9.76 -0.13 28.14
CA TYR A 107 -9.74 1.17 28.80
C TYR A 107 -11.10 1.53 29.39
N VAL A 108 -11.10 2.02 30.64
CA VAL A 108 -12.32 2.45 31.33
C VAL A 108 -12.31 3.96 31.47
N TYR A 109 -13.32 4.64 30.90
CA TYR A 109 -13.51 6.09 31.04
C TYR A 109 -14.74 6.42 31.91
N PRO A 110 -14.74 7.57 32.60
CA PRO A 110 -15.94 8.02 33.33
C PRO A 110 -17.06 8.41 32.35
N PHE A 111 -18.29 7.96 32.61
CA PHE A 111 -19.46 8.33 31.80
C PHE A 111 -19.64 9.87 31.70
N ASP A 112 -19.29 10.64 32.73
CA ASP A 112 -19.40 12.10 32.67
C ASP A 112 -18.35 12.77 31.75
N ASP A 113 -17.31 12.04 31.33
CA ASP A 113 -16.25 12.57 30.46
C ASP A 113 -16.57 12.37 28.98
N LEU A 114 -17.29 11.30 28.61
CA LEU A 114 -17.76 11.03 27.26
C LEU A 114 -19.08 10.24 27.34
N THR A 115 -20.10 10.73 26.64
CA THR A 115 -21.42 10.13 26.49
C THR A 115 -21.84 10.25 25.04
N MET A 116 -22.29 9.15 24.45
CA MET A 116 -22.81 9.10 23.11
C MET A 116 -24.33 9.25 23.11
N ASN A 117 -24.88 9.82 22.02
CA ASN A 117 -26.32 9.96 21.84
C ASN A 117 -26.77 9.22 20.59
N HIS A 118 -27.57 8.18 20.75
CA HIS A 118 -28.06 7.37 19.64
C HIS A 118 -28.91 8.17 18.63
N THR A 119 -29.55 9.27 19.03
CA THR A 119 -30.35 10.11 18.11
C THR A 119 -29.50 10.99 17.19
N GLY A 120 -28.22 11.15 17.51
CA GLY A 120 -27.24 11.84 16.69
C GLY A 120 -26.07 12.37 17.52
N ASP A 121 -24.87 12.14 16.98
CA ASP A 121 -23.60 12.57 17.56
C ASP A 121 -22.52 12.60 16.49
N THR A 122 -21.40 13.26 16.79
CA THR A 122 -20.14 13.14 16.04
C THR A 122 -19.07 12.69 17.02
N PHE A 123 -18.42 11.57 16.71
CA PHE A 123 -17.33 11.00 17.48
C PHE A 123 -16.01 11.28 16.75
N THR A 124 -15.02 11.82 17.45
CA THR A 124 -13.73 12.20 16.86
C THR A 124 -12.57 11.62 17.66
N ILE A 125 -11.59 11.07 16.95
CA ILE A 125 -10.31 10.61 17.47
C ILE A 125 -9.24 11.63 17.05
N GLU A 126 -8.49 12.18 17.99
CA GLU A 126 -7.44 13.18 17.71
C GLU A 126 -6.14 12.85 18.45
N TYR A 127 -5.00 13.08 17.80
CA TYR A 127 -3.68 13.09 18.44
C TYR A 127 -2.87 14.30 17.97
N ASP A 128 -2.34 15.08 18.93
CA ASP A 128 -1.49 16.26 18.67
C ASP A 128 -2.02 17.26 17.62
N GLY A 129 -3.36 17.41 17.53
CA GLY A 129 -4.02 18.29 16.57
C GLY A 129 -4.31 17.65 15.21
N ILE A 130 -3.94 16.39 15.01
CA ILE A 130 -4.30 15.58 13.84
C ILE A 130 -5.59 14.83 14.16
N THR A 131 -6.62 15.03 13.36
CA THR A 131 -7.80 14.17 13.36
C THR A 131 -7.42 12.84 12.74
N LEU A 132 -7.53 11.76 13.52
CA LEU A 132 -7.23 10.41 13.05
C LEU A 132 -8.45 9.78 12.38
N ASP A 133 -9.65 10.09 12.88
CA ASP A 133 -10.93 9.58 12.39
C ASP A 133 -12.10 10.43 12.94
N THR A 134 -13.22 10.56 12.22
CA THR A 134 -14.44 11.25 12.67
C THR A 134 -15.74 10.71 12.08
N VAL A 135 -16.42 9.85 12.84
CA VAL A 135 -17.72 9.29 12.45
C VAL A 135 -18.88 10.13 12.97
N THR A 136 -19.86 10.43 12.10
CA THR A 136 -21.09 11.17 12.45
C THR A 136 -22.33 10.34 12.17
N TRP A 137 -23.28 10.32 13.11
CA TRP A 137 -24.58 9.67 12.93
C TRP A 137 -25.75 10.57 13.36
N GLY A 138 -26.96 10.16 13.00
CA GLY A 138 -28.22 10.82 13.36
C GLY A 138 -28.95 11.41 12.16
N SER A 139 -30.11 12.01 12.43
CA SER A 139 -31.04 12.48 11.38
C SER A 139 -30.46 13.54 10.43
N THR A 140 -29.35 14.18 10.80
CA THR A 140 -28.67 15.19 9.96
C THR A 140 -27.96 14.55 8.78
N VAL A 141 -27.44 13.33 8.96
CA VAL A 141 -26.69 12.57 7.95
C VAL A 141 -27.46 11.36 7.42
N GLY A 142 -28.74 11.21 7.78
CA GLY A 142 -29.58 10.12 7.28
C GLY A 142 -29.44 8.79 8.04
N TRP A 143 -28.40 8.62 8.87
CA TRP A 143 -28.16 7.40 9.64
C TRP A 143 -28.92 7.37 10.97
N GLU A 144 -29.83 6.42 11.15
CA GLU A 144 -30.54 6.20 12.42
C GLU A 144 -29.89 5.10 13.26
N VAL A 145 -29.31 5.45 14.41
CA VAL A 145 -28.76 4.46 15.36
C VAL A 145 -29.83 4.04 16.37
N PRO A 146 -30.20 2.73 16.42
CA PRO A 146 -31.25 2.26 17.30
C PRO A 146 -30.80 2.17 18.77
N ALA A 147 -31.72 2.46 19.70
CA ALA A 147 -31.51 2.22 21.13
C ALA A 147 -31.86 0.76 21.48
N THR A 148 -31.04 -0.18 21.02
CA THR A 148 -31.19 -1.64 21.19
C THR A 148 -30.00 -2.22 21.96
N ASN A 149 -29.94 -3.55 22.08
CA ASN A 149 -28.77 -4.26 22.62
C ASN A 149 -27.92 -4.84 21.47
N GLU A 150 -27.92 -4.17 20.33
CA GLU A 150 -27.15 -4.49 19.12
C GLU A 150 -26.23 -3.29 18.87
N THR A 151 -24.93 -3.54 18.72
CA THR A 151 -23.97 -2.49 18.38
C THR A 151 -24.12 -2.06 16.94
N GLN A 152 -23.71 -0.81 16.67
CA GLN A 152 -23.34 -0.43 15.32
C GLN A 152 -21.90 -0.91 15.09
N GLN A 153 -21.68 -1.65 14.03
CA GLN A 153 -20.37 -2.15 13.64
C GLN A 153 -20.12 -1.79 12.18
N VAL A 154 -18.89 -1.40 11.85
CA VAL A 154 -18.47 -1.19 10.48
C VAL A 154 -18.18 -2.54 9.83
N SER A 155 -18.54 -2.69 8.56
CA SER A 155 -18.20 -3.87 7.78
C SER A 155 -16.67 -3.98 7.59
N PRO A 156 -16.06 -5.18 7.60
CA PRO A 156 -14.61 -5.35 7.50
C PRO A 156 -13.93 -4.74 6.27
N ASN A 157 -14.65 -4.47 5.18
CA ASN A 157 -14.13 -3.78 4.00
C ASN A 157 -13.89 -2.27 4.24
N ALA A 158 -14.55 -1.68 5.23
CA ALA A 158 -14.48 -0.24 5.53
C ALA A 158 -13.77 0.09 6.86
N GLU A 159 -13.19 -0.90 7.55
CA GLU A 159 -12.53 -0.68 8.85
C GLU A 159 -11.08 -0.16 8.73
N ALA A 160 -10.45 -0.33 7.55
CA ALA A 160 -9.03 -0.05 7.33
C ALA A 160 -8.73 1.42 7.02
N LEU A 161 -9.76 2.21 6.68
CA LEU A 161 -9.67 3.58 6.22
C LEU A 161 -10.65 4.44 7.02
N GLU A 162 -10.22 5.64 7.39
CA GLU A 162 -10.94 6.58 8.25
C GLU A 162 -12.09 7.33 7.58
N TRP A 163 -12.18 7.26 6.27
CA TRP A 163 -13.27 7.91 5.53
C TRP A 163 -14.32 6.89 5.12
N ALA A 164 -13.94 5.62 4.92
CA ALA A 164 -14.87 4.57 4.55
C ALA A 164 -15.88 4.32 5.67
N ASN A 165 -15.45 4.39 6.93
CA ASN A 165 -16.32 4.30 8.11
C ASN A 165 -17.10 5.61 8.41
N ASP A 166 -17.01 6.64 7.57
CA ASP A 166 -17.89 7.82 7.65
C ASP A 166 -19.18 7.65 6.85
N LEU A 167 -19.22 6.67 5.94
CA LEU A 167 -20.35 6.37 5.09
C LEU A 167 -21.33 5.44 5.81
N ASP A 168 -22.61 5.82 5.87
CA ASP A 168 -23.61 5.13 6.68
C ASP A 168 -23.94 3.71 6.21
N HIS A 169 -23.83 3.45 4.90
CA HIS A 169 -24.04 2.12 4.31
C HIS A 169 -22.99 1.07 4.74
N ASN A 170 -21.81 1.52 5.17
CA ASN A 170 -20.77 0.64 5.70
C ASN A 170 -21.04 0.16 7.13
N TRP A 171 -22.11 0.63 7.77
CA TRP A 171 -22.48 0.29 9.14
C TRP A 171 -23.76 -0.55 9.22
N CYS A 172 -23.80 -1.42 10.22
CA CYS A 172 -24.96 -2.27 10.48
C CYS A 172 -25.12 -2.66 11.95
N ASP A 173 -26.31 -3.16 12.28
CA ASP A 173 -26.57 -3.80 13.55
C ASP A 173 -25.82 -5.14 13.65
N SER A 174 -25.08 -5.33 14.73
CA SER A 174 -24.47 -6.62 15.02
C SER A 174 -25.51 -7.71 15.27
N SER A 175 -25.23 -8.89 14.72
CA SER A 175 -26.00 -10.12 14.76
C SER A 175 -25.28 -11.23 15.56
N ASP A 176 -24.02 -10.98 15.92
CA ASP A 176 -23.16 -11.91 16.64
C ASP A 176 -23.41 -11.84 18.15
N PHE A 177 -23.86 -12.96 18.74
CA PHE A 177 -24.29 -12.95 20.14
C PHE A 177 -23.10 -12.97 21.11
N PHE A 178 -22.92 -11.88 21.87
CA PHE A 178 -21.86 -11.72 22.85
C PHE A 178 -22.40 -11.38 24.25
N GLY A 179 -22.24 -12.31 25.20
CA GLY A 179 -22.66 -12.11 26.58
C GLY A 179 -24.18 -11.94 26.72
N ALA A 180 -24.64 -10.68 26.83
CA ALA A 180 -26.05 -10.31 26.89
C ALA A 180 -26.48 -9.31 25.80
N ILE A 181 -25.60 -9.01 24.85
CA ILE A 181 -25.82 -8.10 23.72
C ILE A 181 -25.45 -8.82 22.41
N TYR A 182 -25.64 -8.15 21.28
CA TYR A 182 -25.08 -8.53 19.99
C TYR A 182 -23.95 -7.55 19.65
N ALA A 183 -22.74 -8.07 19.50
CA ALA A 183 -21.50 -7.31 19.34
C ALA A 183 -20.29 -8.21 19.05
N THR A 184 -19.17 -7.61 18.62
CA THR A 184 -17.89 -8.27 18.32
C THR A 184 -16.68 -7.68 19.09
N PRO A 185 -16.79 -7.35 20.39
CA PRO A 185 -15.75 -6.58 21.08
C PRO A 185 -14.40 -7.31 21.15
N GLY A 186 -13.36 -6.63 20.71
CA GLY A 186 -11.97 -7.08 20.65
C GLY A 186 -11.71 -8.08 19.51
N ALA A 187 -12.59 -8.16 18.53
CA ALA A 187 -12.52 -9.08 17.39
C ALA A 187 -12.98 -8.38 16.10
N GLN A 188 -12.64 -8.97 14.96
CA GLN A 188 -13.13 -8.48 13.68
C GLN A 188 -14.66 -8.59 13.62
N ASN A 189 -15.30 -7.52 13.15
CA ASN A 189 -16.73 -7.43 12.93
C ASN A 189 -17.21 -8.44 11.88
N GLU A 190 -18.49 -8.76 11.90
CA GLU A 190 -19.13 -9.45 10.78
C GLU A 190 -19.45 -8.47 9.63
N TYR A 191 -19.56 -8.99 8.42
CA TYR A 191 -20.01 -8.21 7.26
C TYR A 191 -21.48 -7.80 7.41
N CYS A 192 -21.81 -6.60 6.94
CA CYS A 192 -23.12 -5.97 7.15
C CYS A 192 -24.33 -6.61 6.43
N THR A 193 -24.08 -7.69 5.70
CA THR A 193 -25.10 -8.57 5.15
C THR A 193 -24.46 -9.94 5.01
N SER A 194 -25.25 -11.03 5.11
CA SER A 194 -24.73 -12.39 5.02
C SER A 194 -24.23 -12.67 3.59
N GLY A 195 -23.03 -12.18 3.24
CA GLY A 195 -22.45 -12.02 1.91
C GLY A 195 -22.62 -13.23 0.98
N SER A 196 -23.81 -13.39 0.43
CA SER A 196 -24.19 -14.53 -0.40
C SER A 196 -25.45 -14.28 -1.22
N ALA A 197 -26.20 -13.22 -0.88
CA ALA A 197 -27.27 -12.70 -1.70
C ALA A 197 -26.79 -11.36 -2.23
N ASP A 198 -26.86 -11.23 -3.55
CA ASP A 198 -26.68 -10.01 -4.33
C ASP A 198 -28.03 -9.28 -4.27
N PHE A 199 -28.11 -8.21 -3.47
CA PHE A 199 -29.39 -7.59 -3.12
C PHE A 199 -29.86 -6.56 -4.14
N ASP A 200 -28.94 -5.81 -4.74
CA ASP A 200 -29.20 -4.85 -5.82
C ASP A 200 -29.23 -5.48 -7.23
N ASN A 201 -28.68 -6.70 -7.38
CA ASN A 201 -28.60 -7.50 -8.62
C ASN A 201 -27.57 -7.00 -9.64
N ASP A 202 -26.47 -6.40 -9.20
CA ASP A 202 -25.35 -5.97 -10.04
C ASP A 202 -24.37 -7.11 -10.41
N GLY A 203 -24.46 -8.24 -9.71
CA GLY A 203 -23.64 -9.44 -9.91
C GLY A 203 -22.51 -9.63 -8.88
N TYR A 204 -22.35 -8.69 -7.96
CA TYR A 204 -21.47 -8.76 -6.81
C TYR A 204 -22.28 -9.00 -5.54
N THR A 205 -21.59 -9.37 -4.48
CA THR A 205 -22.18 -9.57 -3.15
C THR A 205 -21.17 -9.02 -2.18
N LEU A 206 -21.55 -8.73 -0.94
CA LEU A 206 -20.56 -8.30 0.06
C LEU A 206 -19.36 -9.26 0.20
N ALA A 207 -19.57 -10.57 0.05
CA ALA A 207 -18.45 -11.54 0.10
C ALA A 207 -17.60 -11.60 -1.17
N ALA A 208 -18.09 -11.01 -2.27
CA ALA A 208 -17.39 -10.88 -3.54
C ALA A 208 -16.65 -9.54 -3.69
N GLY A 209 -16.63 -8.71 -2.62
CA GLY A 209 -15.91 -7.43 -2.59
C GLY A 209 -16.80 -6.20 -2.70
N ASP A 210 -18.11 -6.37 -2.79
CA ASP A 210 -19.08 -5.28 -2.79
C ASP A 210 -19.11 -4.55 -1.45
N CYS A 211 -18.99 -3.23 -1.48
CA CYS A 211 -19.01 -2.36 -0.32
C CYS A 211 -20.38 -1.72 -0.04
N ASP A 212 -21.34 -1.82 -0.97
CA ASP A 212 -22.76 -1.53 -0.72
C ASP A 212 -23.68 -2.41 -1.56
N ASP A 213 -23.98 -3.61 -1.04
CA ASP A 213 -24.88 -4.62 -1.65
C ASP A 213 -26.34 -4.12 -1.83
N GLN A 214 -26.65 -2.88 -1.45
CA GLN A 214 -27.95 -2.25 -1.69
C GLN A 214 -27.93 -1.24 -2.85
N ASP A 215 -26.78 -0.97 -3.45
CA ASP A 215 -26.56 -0.02 -4.53
C ASP A 215 -25.85 -0.66 -5.73
N ASP A 216 -26.58 -0.81 -6.85
CA ASP A 216 -26.07 -1.47 -8.06
C ASP A 216 -24.94 -0.70 -8.79
N TYR A 217 -24.56 0.47 -8.27
CA TYR A 217 -23.45 1.27 -8.75
C TYR A 217 -22.18 1.17 -7.90
N VAL A 218 -22.24 0.51 -6.74
CA VAL A 218 -21.10 0.36 -5.82
C VAL A 218 -20.66 -1.11 -5.80
N ASN A 219 -19.56 -1.45 -6.46
CA ASN A 219 -19.02 -2.80 -6.54
C ASN A 219 -17.60 -2.84 -7.12
N PRO A 220 -16.85 -3.95 -6.98
CA PRO A 220 -15.49 -4.12 -7.51
C PRO A 220 -15.26 -3.88 -9.02
N ALA A 221 -16.32 -3.76 -9.82
CA ALA A 221 -16.21 -3.43 -11.24
C ALA A 221 -16.86 -2.09 -11.60
N ALA A 222 -17.33 -1.34 -10.62
CA ALA A 222 -17.68 0.05 -10.78
C ALA A 222 -16.42 0.87 -11.09
N LEU A 223 -16.64 2.06 -11.62
CA LEU A 223 -15.62 3.08 -11.77
C LEU A 223 -16.01 4.18 -10.81
N ASP A 224 -15.07 4.66 -10.00
CA ASP A 224 -15.27 5.82 -9.16
C ASP A 224 -15.70 7.00 -10.03
N GLY A 225 -16.66 7.78 -9.56
CA GLY A 225 -17.14 8.98 -10.29
C GLY A 225 -18.09 8.74 -11.47
N ASN A 226 -18.50 7.52 -11.85
CA ASN A 226 -19.53 7.41 -12.91
C ASN A 226 -20.37 6.13 -12.91
N ARG A 227 -21.45 6.16 -12.12
CA ARG A 227 -22.81 5.92 -12.64
C ARG A 227 -23.94 6.13 -11.64
N ASP A 228 -23.68 6.48 -10.39
CA ASP A 228 -24.76 6.73 -9.45
C ASP A 228 -25.35 8.14 -9.64
N PRO A 229 -26.62 8.29 -10.06
CA PRO A 229 -27.34 9.57 -9.96
C PRO A 229 -27.52 10.08 -8.51
N TYR A 230 -27.00 9.38 -7.50
CA TYR A 230 -26.97 9.73 -6.07
C TYR A 230 -25.56 9.72 -5.44
N GLY A 231 -24.48 9.57 -6.23
CA GLY A 231 -23.11 9.49 -5.71
C GLY A 231 -22.79 10.71 -4.87
N ASN A 232 -22.41 10.50 -3.61
CA ASN A 232 -21.94 11.58 -2.76
C ASN A 232 -20.48 11.87 -3.12
N PRO A 233 -20.01 13.13 -3.00
CA PRO A 233 -18.58 13.43 -3.06
C PRO A 233 -17.85 12.52 -2.07
N ASN A 234 -16.75 11.88 -2.49
CA ASN A 234 -15.93 10.94 -1.71
C ASN A 234 -16.45 9.49 -1.65
N ASP A 235 -17.07 8.98 -2.72
CA ASP A 235 -17.41 7.56 -2.80
C ASP A 235 -16.23 6.66 -3.23
N ASP A 236 -16.27 5.41 -2.77
CA ASP A 236 -15.40 4.28 -3.17
C ASP A 236 -16.25 3.34 -4.02
N ALA A 237 -16.73 3.82 -5.17
CA ALA A 237 -17.68 3.02 -5.95
C ALA A 237 -17.07 1.66 -6.31
N ASN A 238 -15.76 1.61 -6.55
CA ASN A 238 -15.06 0.38 -6.92
C ASN A 238 -14.59 -0.50 -5.74
N CYS A 239 -14.80 -0.06 -4.50
CA CYS A 239 -14.44 -0.77 -3.27
C CYS A 239 -12.94 -1.14 -3.13
N ASP A 240 -12.03 -0.35 -3.71
CA ASP A 240 -10.59 -0.57 -3.66
C ASP A 240 -9.90 0.14 -2.47
N GLY A 241 -10.64 0.95 -1.72
CA GLY A 241 -10.14 1.68 -0.58
C GLY A 241 -9.38 2.96 -0.96
N VAL A 242 -9.57 3.47 -2.16
CA VAL A 242 -9.11 4.78 -2.60
C VAL A 242 -10.33 5.69 -2.73
N ARG A 243 -10.26 6.85 -2.07
CA ARG A 243 -11.24 7.92 -2.26
C ARG A 243 -11.00 8.49 -3.66
N ASP A 244 -12.04 8.59 -4.49
CA ASP A 244 -12.09 9.32 -5.78
C ASP A 244 -10.70 9.73 -6.30
N ASP A 245 -10.15 8.93 -7.22
CA ASP A 245 -8.76 9.04 -7.67
C ASP A 245 -8.46 10.24 -8.59
N GLY A 246 -9.46 11.08 -8.85
CA GLY A 246 -9.32 12.33 -9.59
C GLY A 246 -9.03 12.14 -11.08
N THR A 247 -9.39 11.00 -11.66
CA THR A 247 -9.13 10.67 -13.08
C THR A 247 -10.32 10.92 -14.01
N ILE A 248 -11.47 11.32 -13.49
CA ILE A 248 -12.68 11.65 -14.26
C ILE A 248 -12.93 13.16 -14.20
N ASP A 249 -13.28 13.73 -15.34
CA ASP A 249 -13.65 15.15 -15.53
C ASP A 249 -15.14 15.31 -15.23
N ASP A 250 -15.44 15.67 -13.99
CA ASP A 250 -16.77 15.54 -13.39
C ASP A 250 -17.74 16.61 -13.92
N ASP A 251 -17.23 17.80 -14.19
CA ASP A 251 -17.99 18.92 -14.75
C ASP A 251 -17.89 19.07 -16.28
N ASN A 252 -17.06 18.24 -16.92
CA ASN A 252 -16.82 18.15 -18.36
C ASN A 252 -16.15 19.40 -18.97
N ASP A 253 -15.28 20.07 -18.24
CA ASP A 253 -14.48 21.18 -18.73
C ASP A 253 -13.13 20.76 -19.36
N GLY A 254 -12.75 19.51 -19.17
CA GLY A 254 -11.56 18.90 -19.75
C GLY A 254 -10.39 18.76 -18.78
N SER A 255 -10.57 19.14 -17.52
CA SER A 255 -9.62 18.94 -16.42
C SER A 255 -10.18 17.93 -15.43
N THR A 256 -9.31 17.35 -14.62
CA THR A 256 -9.67 16.43 -13.52
C THR A 256 -8.86 16.85 -12.30
N GLU A 257 -9.23 16.44 -11.09
CA GLU A 257 -8.44 16.75 -9.87
C GLU A 257 -6.96 16.34 -10.05
N GLN A 258 -6.69 15.17 -10.64
CA GLN A 258 -5.31 14.71 -10.94
C GLN A 258 -4.61 15.57 -12.00
N SER A 259 -5.38 16.18 -12.89
CA SER A 259 -4.90 17.08 -13.96
C SER A 259 -4.78 18.53 -13.49
N GLY A 260 -5.02 18.82 -12.20
CA GLY A 260 -4.84 20.13 -11.59
C GLY A 260 -6.11 20.96 -11.46
N ASP A 261 -7.28 20.34 -11.60
CA ASP A 261 -8.56 20.98 -11.27
C ASP A 261 -8.63 21.28 -9.77
N CYS A 262 -9.10 22.48 -9.41
CA CYS A 262 -9.24 22.92 -8.01
C CYS A 262 -10.69 22.84 -7.50
N ASP A 263 -11.65 22.57 -8.37
CA ASP A 263 -13.03 22.22 -8.05
C ASP A 263 -13.67 21.49 -9.25
N ASP A 264 -13.38 20.18 -9.38
CA ASP A 264 -13.82 19.30 -10.49
C ASP A 264 -15.36 19.16 -10.60
N SER A 265 -16.12 19.87 -9.75
CA SER A 265 -17.57 19.94 -9.77
C SER A 265 -18.14 21.22 -10.39
N ASP A 266 -17.30 22.20 -10.72
CA ASP A 266 -17.69 23.50 -11.27
C ASP A 266 -16.85 23.86 -12.51
N PRO A 267 -17.43 23.81 -13.73
CA PRO A 267 -16.71 23.92 -15.01
C PRO A 267 -16.26 25.36 -15.33
N SER A 268 -16.22 26.21 -14.30
CA SER A 268 -15.65 27.55 -14.32
C SER A 268 -14.42 27.67 -13.42
N ARG A 269 -13.91 26.57 -12.89
CA ARG A 269 -12.75 26.51 -12.01
C ARG A 269 -11.79 25.41 -12.47
N SER A 270 -10.91 25.71 -13.42
CA SER A 270 -9.91 24.74 -13.86
C SER A 270 -8.69 25.40 -14.49
N PRO A 271 -7.55 24.69 -14.64
CA PRO A 271 -6.32 25.24 -15.24
C PRO A 271 -6.46 25.88 -16.62
N SER A 272 -7.58 25.62 -17.30
CA SER A 272 -7.87 26.12 -18.64
C SER A 272 -8.77 27.37 -18.66
N GLU A 273 -9.35 27.73 -17.51
CA GLU A 273 -10.25 28.86 -17.39
C GLU A 273 -9.49 30.19 -17.27
N VAL A 274 -10.25 31.28 -17.35
CA VAL A 274 -9.71 32.64 -17.25
C VAL A 274 -10.23 33.27 -15.98
N GLU A 275 -9.32 33.74 -15.14
CA GLU A 275 -9.60 34.48 -13.91
C GLU A 275 -10.68 35.55 -14.05
N GLU A 276 -11.70 35.48 -13.20
CA GLU A 276 -12.66 36.54 -12.95
C GLU A 276 -12.36 37.23 -11.59
N THR A 277 -12.84 38.46 -11.40
CA THR A 277 -12.71 39.14 -10.10
C THR A 277 -13.89 38.78 -9.18
N ASN A 278 -13.97 37.54 -8.72
CA ASN A 278 -15.09 36.97 -7.98
C ASN A 278 -14.71 36.45 -6.56
N ASN A 279 -13.45 36.56 -6.14
CA ASN A 279 -12.79 35.98 -4.95
C ASN A 279 -12.68 34.44 -4.96
N VAL A 280 -12.56 33.86 -6.14
CA VAL A 280 -12.24 32.46 -6.41
C VAL A 280 -10.94 32.45 -7.22
N ASP A 281 -10.20 31.34 -7.13
CA ASP A 281 -9.11 31.00 -8.04
C ASP A 281 -9.77 30.18 -9.16
N ASP A 282 -10.18 30.86 -10.24
CA ASP A 282 -10.93 30.28 -11.35
C ASP A 282 -10.00 29.52 -12.31
N ASP A 283 -8.70 29.85 -12.38
CA ASP A 283 -7.72 29.17 -13.24
C ASP A 283 -6.79 28.20 -12.48
N CYS A 284 -7.08 27.95 -11.20
CA CYS A 284 -6.42 26.96 -10.33
C CYS A 284 -4.89 27.09 -10.27
N ASN A 285 -4.36 28.30 -10.49
CA ASN A 285 -2.92 28.56 -10.47
C ASN A 285 -2.39 28.83 -9.03
N GLY A 286 -3.28 28.81 -8.04
CA GLY A 286 -3.01 29.08 -6.62
C GLY A 286 -3.28 30.54 -6.21
N CYS A 287 -3.82 31.35 -7.11
CA CYS A 287 -3.99 32.77 -6.94
C CYS A 287 -5.43 33.24 -7.11
N VAL A 288 -5.98 33.78 -6.03
CA VAL A 288 -7.33 34.35 -6.07
C VAL A 288 -7.34 35.71 -6.77
N ASP A 289 -8.17 35.86 -7.80
CA ASP A 289 -8.44 37.08 -8.56
C ASP A 289 -7.20 37.73 -9.21
N ASP A 290 -6.33 36.95 -9.86
CA ASP A 290 -5.07 37.46 -10.42
C ASP A 290 -5.20 38.03 -11.85
N VAL A 291 -6.26 38.80 -12.09
CA VAL A 291 -6.42 39.53 -13.35
C VAL A 291 -5.43 40.71 -13.44
N ASP A 292 -4.70 40.84 -14.57
CA ASP A 292 -3.88 42.02 -14.90
C ASP A 292 -4.79 43.23 -15.19
N ILE A 293 -5.08 44.02 -14.14
CA ILE A 293 -6.02 45.14 -14.19
C ILE A 293 -5.47 46.35 -14.96
N ASP A 294 -4.14 46.54 -15.01
CA ASP A 294 -3.52 47.73 -15.62
C ASP A 294 -2.73 47.49 -16.91
N GLU A 295 -2.82 46.26 -17.45
CA GLU A 295 -2.28 45.82 -18.75
C GLU A 295 -0.75 45.98 -18.84
N ASP A 296 -0.04 45.87 -17.71
CA ASP A 296 1.42 45.96 -17.66
C ASP A 296 2.12 44.59 -17.72
N SER A 297 1.33 43.52 -17.87
CA SER A 297 1.72 42.11 -17.92
C SER A 297 2.15 41.50 -16.58
N PHE A 298 1.82 42.14 -15.45
CA PHE A 298 2.03 41.60 -14.11
C PHE A 298 0.71 41.56 -13.33
N THR A 299 0.41 40.43 -12.70
CA THR A 299 -0.78 40.24 -11.84
C THR A 299 -0.39 40.35 -10.37
N THR A 300 -1.36 40.51 -9.47
CA THR A 300 -1.07 40.61 -8.02
C THR A 300 -0.63 39.29 -7.38
N CYS A 301 -0.52 38.23 -8.16
CA CYS A 301 -0.14 36.92 -7.69
C CYS A 301 1.13 36.41 -8.39
N ASP A 302 2.21 37.08 -8.03
CA ASP A 302 3.55 36.54 -8.17
C ASP A 302 4.00 36.18 -6.75
N ASN A 303 4.35 34.91 -6.52
CA ASN A 303 4.69 34.30 -5.24
C ASN A 303 5.74 35.08 -4.40
N GLY A 304 5.28 36.15 -3.73
CA GLY A 304 5.95 36.74 -2.59
C GLY A 304 7.24 37.52 -2.83
N LEU A 305 7.54 38.06 -4.02
CA LEU A 305 8.64 39.04 -4.15
C LEU A 305 8.52 40.01 -5.35
N VAL A 306 7.80 41.11 -5.21
CA VAL A 306 8.12 42.34 -5.97
C VAL A 306 9.09 43.18 -5.14
N ILE A 307 10.36 43.22 -5.54
CA ILE A 307 11.19 44.41 -5.31
C ILE A 307 11.47 45.03 -6.68
N ASP A 308 10.70 46.07 -7.02
CA ASP A 308 11.09 47.01 -8.06
C ASP A 308 12.47 47.57 -7.70
N CYS A 309 13.47 47.13 -8.46
CA CYS A 309 14.83 47.62 -8.43
C CYS A 309 15.17 48.31 -9.76
N SER A 310 14.28 49.16 -10.29
CA SER A 310 14.68 50.10 -11.32
C SER A 310 15.33 51.34 -10.69
N GLU A 311 16.62 51.57 -10.98
CA GLU A 311 17.38 52.71 -10.42
C GLU A 311 16.96 54.10 -10.98
N ASP A 312 15.83 54.25 -11.69
CA ASP A 312 15.45 55.53 -12.34
C ASP A 312 14.31 56.30 -11.62
N ASP A 313 13.76 55.75 -10.53
CA ASP A 313 12.47 56.22 -9.96
C ASP A 313 12.60 56.89 -8.58
N GLY A 314 13.74 56.71 -7.91
CA GLY A 314 14.02 57.37 -6.64
C GLY A 314 13.21 56.89 -5.42
N VAL A 315 12.69 55.66 -5.44
CA VAL A 315 12.05 54.99 -4.29
C VAL A 315 13.06 54.04 -3.63
N GLN A 316 13.10 53.98 -2.29
CA GLN A 316 14.00 53.09 -1.55
C GLN A 316 13.28 51.78 -1.20
N CYS A 317 13.91 50.63 -1.48
CA CYS A 317 13.39 49.30 -1.19
C CYS A 317 13.25 49.06 0.33
N GLY A 318 12.14 48.44 0.75
CA GLY A 318 11.90 48.01 2.12
C GLY A 318 10.93 46.83 2.16
N ASP A 319 10.96 46.05 3.24
CA ASP A 319 10.04 44.92 3.43
C ASP A 319 8.59 45.37 3.69
N THR A 320 7.66 44.41 3.80
CA THR A 320 6.22 44.63 4.07
C THR A 320 5.93 45.40 5.38
N MET A 321 6.95 45.63 6.22
CA MET A 321 6.87 46.43 7.46
C MET A 321 7.64 47.76 7.39
N GLY A 322 8.24 48.10 6.25
CA GLY A 322 8.94 49.37 6.00
C GLY A 322 10.34 49.46 6.61
N VAL A 323 11.02 48.32 6.82
CA VAL A 323 12.39 48.27 7.31
C VAL A 323 13.38 48.35 6.13
N PRO A 324 14.39 49.25 6.15
CA PRO A 324 15.42 49.28 5.12
C PRO A 324 16.38 48.10 5.27
N ILE A 325 16.59 47.33 4.19
CA ILE A 325 17.53 46.20 4.14
C ILE A 325 18.91 46.74 3.69
N ASP A 326 19.95 46.52 4.49
CA ASP A 326 21.35 46.87 4.18
C ASP A 326 22.08 45.61 3.71
N PHE A 327 22.41 45.55 2.42
CA PHE A 327 23.15 44.43 1.81
C PHE A 327 24.66 44.51 2.16
N ASP A 328 25.06 43.95 3.31
CA ASP A 328 26.48 43.66 3.59
C ASP A 328 26.80 42.19 3.27
N LEU A 329 27.23 41.95 2.03
CA LEU A 329 27.60 40.64 1.46
C LEU A 329 28.91 40.05 2.02
N THR A 330 29.31 40.40 3.25
CA THR A 330 30.55 39.89 3.87
C THR A 330 30.33 39.02 5.11
N ASN A 331 29.08 38.81 5.53
CA ASN A 331 28.79 38.04 6.74
C ASN A 331 28.33 36.60 6.42
N ALA A 332 29.13 35.63 6.86
CA ALA A 332 28.88 34.20 6.66
C ALA A 332 27.71 33.65 7.51
N ASP A 333 27.20 34.42 8.48
CA ASP A 333 26.08 34.02 9.34
C ASP A 333 24.71 34.07 8.62
N PHE A 334 24.65 34.51 7.35
CA PHE A 334 23.42 34.60 6.55
C PHE A 334 22.89 33.23 6.08
N PHE A 335 23.74 32.19 6.02
CA PHE A 335 23.42 30.93 5.36
C PHE A 335 22.91 29.81 6.29
N GLU A 336 22.82 29.99 7.61
CA GLU A 336 22.34 28.92 8.51
C GLU A 336 20.81 28.90 8.73
N SER A 337 20.04 29.76 8.06
CA SER A 337 18.58 29.85 8.27
C SER A 337 17.70 29.43 7.08
N TYR A 338 18.27 28.94 5.98
CA TYR A 338 17.51 28.44 4.84
C TYR A 338 17.89 26.98 4.56
N LEU A 339 16.95 26.08 4.82
CA LEU A 339 17.03 24.64 4.55
C LEU A 339 16.76 24.36 3.07
N GLU A 340 17.25 23.19 2.62
CA GLU A 340 17.11 22.61 1.28
C GLU A 340 15.68 22.78 0.73
N GLY A 341 15.59 23.31 -0.50
CA GLY A 341 14.32 23.64 -1.17
C GLY A 341 14.06 25.14 -1.39
N SER A 342 14.99 26.02 -1.04
CA SER A 342 14.91 27.45 -1.37
C SER A 342 16.15 27.87 -2.16
N CYS A 343 15.94 28.42 -3.35
CA CYS A 343 16.99 28.81 -4.28
C CYS A 343 17.83 29.94 -3.66
N ALA A 344 18.95 29.60 -3.02
CA ALA A 344 19.88 30.59 -2.46
C ALA A 344 20.86 31.05 -3.55
N TYR A 345 20.76 32.33 -3.88
CA TYR A 345 21.57 33.05 -4.87
C TYR A 345 23.08 32.80 -4.76
N ALA A 346 23.69 32.35 -5.85
CA ALA A 346 25.08 32.64 -6.18
C ALA A 346 25.17 33.00 -7.67
N VAL A 347 24.94 34.27 -8.01
CA VAL A 347 25.35 34.79 -9.32
C VAL A 347 26.85 35.01 -9.26
N ASP A 348 27.62 34.20 -9.99
CA ASP A 348 29.00 34.53 -10.32
C ASP A 348 28.97 35.76 -11.25
N PRO A 349 29.49 36.92 -10.84
CA PRO A 349 29.50 38.12 -11.69
C PRO A 349 30.41 38.02 -12.93
N ALA A 350 30.98 36.84 -13.21
CA ALA A 350 31.79 36.56 -14.39
C ALA A 350 31.16 35.57 -15.40
N GLU A 351 29.97 35.03 -15.15
CA GLU A 351 29.26 34.15 -16.10
C GLU A 351 28.57 34.99 -17.19
N ASP A 352 28.97 34.78 -18.45
CA ASP A 352 28.45 35.46 -19.65
C ASP A 352 27.66 34.53 -20.59
N ASP A 353 27.20 33.39 -20.06
CA ASP A 353 26.39 32.42 -20.82
C ASP A 353 24.90 32.84 -20.84
N GLU A 354 24.34 33.01 -22.03
CA GLU A 354 22.99 33.56 -22.28
C GLU A 354 21.88 32.51 -22.01
N ASP A 355 22.27 31.27 -21.73
CA ASP A 355 21.40 30.10 -21.66
C ASP A 355 21.22 29.53 -20.23
N ARG A 356 21.81 30.13 -19.18
CA ARG A 356 21.65 29.68 -17.77
C ARG A 356 20.66 30.56 -17.00
N TYR A 357 19.42 30.11 -16.90
CA TYR A 357 18.36 30.78 -16.15
C TYR A 357 18.13 30.08 -14.82
N ALA A 358 18.71 30.61 -13.74
CA ALA A 358 18.46 30.08 -12.41
C ALA A 358 16.96 30.12 -12.10
N CYS A 359 16.40 28.96 -11.77
CA CYS A 359 14.99 28.73 -11.38
C CYS A 359 13.99 28.56 -12.55
N ALA A 360 14.43 28.31 -13.77
CA ALA A 360 13.53 27.75 -14.79
C ALA A 360 13.35 26.24 -14.55
N PRO A 361 12.15 25.67 -14.82
CA PRO A 361 12.00 24.22 -14.90
C PRO A 361 13.05 23.65 -15.85
N GLU A 362 13.70 22.57 -15.43
CA GLU A 362 14.65 21.86 -16.29
C GLU A 362 13.97 21.47 -17.60
N VAL A 363 14.62 21.74 -18.72
CA VAL A 363 14.19 21.21 -20.02
C VAL A 363 15.02 19.96 -20.26
N PRO A 364 14.42 18.75 -20.19
CA PRO A 364 15.23 17.56 -20.19
C PRO A 364 16.05 17.38 -21.47
N TYR A 365 17.26 16.84 -21.33
CA TYR A 365 18.18 16.49 -22.42
C TYR A 365 18.66 17.63 -23.30
N ASP A 366 18.54 18.88 -22.87
CA ASP A 366 19.02 20.03 -23.65
C ASP A 366 20.49 20.41 -23.34
N GLY A 367 21.08 19.77 -22.33
CA GLY A 367 22.45 19.94 -21.87
C GLY A 367 22.68 21.19 -21.04
N ILE A 368 21.61 21.88 -20.62
CA ILE A 368 21.62 23.09 -19.81
C ILE A 368 21.12 22.71 -18.42
N ASP A 369 21.79 23.23 -17.39
CA ASP A 369 21.43 23.04 -15.97
C ASP A 369 20.69 24.32 -15.54
N GLN A 370 19.35 24.33 -15.72
CA GLN A 370 18.48 25.48 -15.45
C GLN A 370 18.13 25.60 -13.95
N SER A 371 18.09 24.48 -13.22
CA SER A 371 17.86 24.41 -11.78
C SER A 371 19.07 24.84 -10.96
N GLY A 372 20.28 24.74 -11.52
CA GLY A 372 21.52 25.15 -10.89
C GLY A 372 22.05 24.15 -9.86
N ASP A 373 21.55 22.91 -9.85
CA ASP A 373 22.04 21.83 -9.00
C ASP A 373 23.33 21.18 -9.56
N GLY A 374 23.69 21.53 -10.79
CA GLY A 374 24.88 21.09 -11.49
C GLY A 374 24.65 19.97 -12.50
N TYR A 375 23.39 19.60 -12.77
CA TYR A 375 23.00 18.51 -13.67
C TYR A 375 21.81 18.94 -14.56
N ASP A 376 21.77 18.44 -15.79
CA ASP A 376 20.59 18.54 -16.68
C ASP A 376 19.61 17.41 -16.28
N ALA A 377 18.30 17.66 -16.30
CA ALA A 377 17.31 16.61 -16.05
C ALA A 377 17.29 15.59 -17.19
N CYS A 378 17.51 14.31 -16.87
CA CYS A 378 17.53 13.24 -17.88
C CYS A 378 17.04 11.89 -17.33
N ASP A 379 16.25 11.93 -16.26
CA ASP A 379 15.50 10.79 -15.70
C ASP A 379 14.09 11.36 -15.40
N LEU A 380 13.21 11.30 -16.41
CA LEU A 380 11.94 12.05 -16.43
C LEU A 380 10.91 11.43 -15.49
N ASP A 381 10.90 10.11 -15.36
CA ASP A 381 9.96 9.36 -14.54
C ASP A 381 10.51 8.98 -13.15
N ARG A 382 11.81 9.21 -12.92
CA ARG A 382 12.53 9.08 -11.64
C ARG A 382 12.73 7.65 -11.16
N ASP A 383 12.85 6.70 -12.08
CA ASP A 383 13.18 5.31 -11.75
C ASP A 383 14.69 5.05 -11.57
N GLY A 384 15.51 6.04 -11.90
CA GLY A 384 16.97 5.99 -11.81
C GLY A 384 17.69 5.57 -13.08
N PHE A 385 16.98 5.41 -14.20
CA PHE A 385 17.51 5.14 -15.53
C PHE A 385 17.25 6.32 -16.49
N ALA A 386 17.95 6.31 -17.62
CA ALA A 386 17.90 7.37 -18.61
C ALA A 386 18.01 6.78 -20.01
N SER A 387 17.23 7.31 -20.95
CA SER A 387 17.14 6.83 -22.34
C SER A 387 18.35 7.22 -23.19
N GLU A 388 19.13 8.21 -22.73
CA GLU A 388 20.41 8.59 -23.32
C GLU A 388 21.48 9.07 -22.33
N ASP A 389 22.72 9.24 -22.82
CA ASP A 389 23.84 9.65 -21.97
C ASP A 389 23.66 11.13 -21.56
N CYS A 390 23.43 11.41 -20.27
CA CYS A 390 23.32 12.76 -19.72
C CYS A 390 24.57 13.63 -19.99
N PRO A 391 24.46 14.74 -20.74
CA PRO A 391 25.55 15.68 -20.95
C PRO A 391 25.99 16.34 -19.63
N ASN A 392 27.29 16.61 -19.46
CA ASN A 392 27.88 17.39 -18.35
C ASN A 392 27.78 16.82 -16.91
N SER A 393 27.28 15.59 -16.71
CA SER A 393 27.37 14.92 -15.40
C SER A 393 28.85 14.68 -14.99
N PRO A 394 29.28 15.04 -13.75
CA PRO A 394 30.64 14.93 -13.25
C PRO A 394 31.18 13.49 -13.15
N ASP A 395 30.33 12.49 -13.33
CA ASP A 395 30.74 11.10 -13.58
C ASP A 395 30.15 10.65 -14.93
N PRO A 396 30.96 10.27 -15.94
CA PRO A 396 30.49 9.70 -17.21
C PRO A 396 29.97 8.25 -17.02
N GLY A 397 29.29 7.99 -15.90
CA GLY A 397 29.15 6.69 -15.26
C GLY A 397 27.78 6.43 -14.64
N TRP A 398 26.74 7.18 -14.98
CA TRP A 398 25.34 6.70 -14.89
C TRP A 398 25.03 5.65 -15.96
N ARG A 399 25.98 4.73 -16.17
CA ARG A 399 25.64 3.41 -16.68
C ARG A 399 25.52 2.59 -15.43
N VAL A 400 24.30 2.20 -15.05
CA VAL A 400 24.17 1.09 -14.12
C VAL A 400 24.95 -0.05 -14.75
N LEU A 401 26.02 -0.46 -14.09
CA LEU A 401 26.87 -1.54 -14.58
C LEU A 401 26.33 -2.82 -13.98
N ASP A 402 26.27 -3.89 -14.77
CA ASP A 402 26.01 -5.21 -14.24
C ASP A 402 27.13 -5.65 -13.26
N PHE A 403 26.94 -6.82 -12.64
CA PHE A 403 27.94 -7.39 -11.74
C PHE A 403 29.33 -7.58 -12.38
N ASP A 404 29.39 -7.71 -13.71
CA ASP A 404 30.61 -7.92 -14.50
C ASP A 404 31.23 -6.61 -15.01
N ARG A 405 30.64 -5.46 -14.68
CA ARG A 405 31.02 -4.10 -15.09
C ARG A 405 30.74 -3.78 -16.56
N GLU A 406 29.83 -4.49 -17.19
CA GLU A 406 29.32 -4.13 -18.50
C GLU A 406 28.15 -3.14 -18.35
N PRO A 407 27.96 -2.19 -19.29
CA PRO A 407 26.79 -1.32 -19.30
C PRO A 407 25.50 -2.13 -19.31
N LEU A 408 24.55 -1.85 -18.40
CA LEU A 408 23.17 -2.24 -18.62
C LEU A 408 22.62 -1.54 -19.88
N PRO A 409 21.54 -2.09 -20.49
CA PRO A 409 20.76 -1.39 -21.50
C PRO A 409 20.37 0.02 -21.06
N ARG A 410 20.06 0.90 -22.02
CA ARG A 410 19.47 2.21 -21.69
C ARG A 410 17.99 2.02 -21.42
N ASP A 411 17.42 2.96 -20.71
CA ASP A 411 15.98 3.08 -20.62
C ASP A 411 15.36 3.14 -22.03
N CYS A 412 14.33 2.33 -22.23
CA CYS A 412 13.61 2.23 -23.48
C CYS A 412 12.36 3.13 -23.51
N ASP A 413 11.84 3.57 -22.35
CA ASP A 413 10.79 4.59 -22.24
C ASP A 413 10.95 5.46 -20.98
N ASP A 414 11.71 6.55 -21.15
CA ASP A 414 12.06 7.53 -20.10
C ASP A 414 10.87 8.25 -19.42
N ALA A 415 9.66 8.06 -19.94
CA ALA A 415 8.45 8.68 -19.40
C ALA A 415 7.62 7.69 -18.57
N ASN A 416 8.07 6.45 -18.41
CA ASN A 416 7.34 5.37 -17.75
C ASN A 416 8.24 4.62 -16.76
N ALA A 417 8.11 4.93 -15.48
CA ALA A 417 8.93 4.38 -14.39
C ALA A 417 8.82 2.84 -14.19
N ASN A 418 7.96 2.16 -14.96
CA ASN A 418 7.85 0.71 -14.97
C ASN A 418 8.65 0.06 -16.11
N VAL A 419 9.22 0.84 -17.03
CA VAL A 419 9.93 0.37 -18.22
C VAL A 419 11.40 0.74 -18.08
N PHE A 420 12.21 -0.19 -17.58
CA PHE A 420 13.63 0.08 -17.34
C PHE A 420 14.50 -1.16 -17.46
N PRO A 421 15.82 -1.01 -17.67
CA PRO A 421 16.74 -2.14 -17.79
C PRO A 421 16.68 -3.10 -16.59
N GLY A 422 16.16 -4.30 -16.82
CA GLY A 422 15.94 -5.31 -15.78
C GLY A 422 14.69 -5.08 -14.91
N GLY A 423 13.72 -4.32 -15.42
CA GLY A 423 12.35 -4.23 -14.90
C GLY A 423 11.63 -5.58 -14.89
N ASP A 424 10.46 -5.60 -14.24
CA ASP A 424 9.65 -6.81 -14.14
C ASP A 424 8.59 -6.80 -15.25
N GLU A 425 8.74 -7.67 -16.25
CA GLU A 425 7.69 -7.94 -17.26
C GLU A 425 6.50 -8.72 -16.67
N GLY A 426 6.66 -9.18 -15.42
CA GLY A 426 5.57 -9.58 -14.56
C GLY A 426 5.36 -11.07 -14.37
N ASP A 427 4.86 -11.36 -13.17
CA ASP A 427 4.04 -12.50 -12.76
C ASP A 427 2.70 -11.87 -12.31
N PRO A 428 1.51 -12.27 -12.82
CA PRO A 428 0.26 -11.59 -12.46
C PRO A 428 -0.07 -11.84 -10.98
N ASP A 429 0.49 -12.90 -10.39
CA ASP A 429 0.37 -13.24 -8.98
C ASP A 429 1.31 -12.39 -8.09
N ARG A 430 2.21 -11.58 -8.68
CA ARG A 430 3.13 -10.67 -7.97
C ARG A 430 2.98 -9.21 -8.37
N GLY A 431 2.02 -8.89 -9.23
CA GLY A 431 1.67 -7.52 -9.59
C GLY A 431 2.35 -6.97 -10.84
N GLY A 432 2.99 -7.80 -11.67
CA GLY A 432 3.39 -7.38 -13.01
C GLY A 432 2.27 -7.60 -14.03
N ILE A 433 2.20 -6.73 -15.03
CA ILE A 433 1.09 -6.62 -15.97
C ILE A 433 1.64 -6.89 -17.38
N PRO A 434 1.14 -7.91 -18.12
CA PRO A 434 1.42 -8.03 -19.54
C PRO A 434 0.66 -6.94 -20.29
N ASP A 435 1.30 -5.78 -20.44
CA ASP A 435 0.74 -4.53 -20.94
C ASP A 435 1.12 -4.26 -22.41
N GLY A 436 1.96 -5.11 -23.00
CA GLY A 436 2.41 -5.00 -24.38
C GLY A 436 3.61 -4.07 -24.56
N GLU A 437 4.29 -3.69 -23.49
CA GLU A 437 5.55 -2.96 -23.49
C GLU A 437 6.73 -3.89 -23.10
N ASP A 438 7.97 -3.47 -23.42
CA ASP A 438 9.22 -4.19 -23.12
C ASP A 438 9.78 -3.67 -21.79
N ASN A 439 9.18 -4.08 -20.67
CA ASN A 439 9.39 -3.43 -19.37
C ASN A 439 10.79 -3.65 -18.78
N ASP A 440 11.56 -4.60 -19.32
CA ASP A 440 12.94 -4.86 -18.90
C ASP A 440 14.00 -4.39 -19.91
N CYS A 441 13.56 -3.77 -21.02
CA CYS A 441 14.36 -3.28 -22.13
C CYS A 441 15.29 -4.33 -22.77
N ASN A 442 14.88 -5.60 -22.78
CA ASN A 442 15.66 -6.70 -23.36
C ASN A 442 15.39 -6.91 -24.87
N GLY A 443 14.36 -6.26 -25.42
CA GLY A 443 13.95 -6.32 -26.82
C GLY A 443 12.84 -7.33 -27.12
N VAL A 444 12.28 -7.96 -26.10
CA VAL A 444 11.13 -8.87 -26.13
C VAL A 444 10.01 -8.20 -25.34
N VAL A 445 8.77 -8.36 -25.79
CA VAL A 445 7.59 -7.80 -25.10
C VAL A 445 6.88 -8.97 -24.42
N ASP A 446 6.63 -8.83 -23.12
CA ASP A 446 5.92 -9.80 -22.28
C ASP A 446 6.54 -11.23 -22.34
N ASP A 447 7.88 -11.37 -22.33
CA ASP A 447 8.62 -12.65 -22.51
C ASP A 447 8.06 -13.84 -21.69
N PRO A 448 7.74 -13.71 -20.38
CA PRO A 448 7.23 -14.86 -19.63
C PRO A 448 5.83 -15.35 -20.07
N TYR A 449 5.11 -14.58 -20.90
CA TYR A 449 3.74 -14.87 -21.37
C TYR A 449 3.62 -15.05 -22.88
N LEU A 450 4.70 -14.87 -23.63
CA LEU A 450 4.71 -15.04 -25.07
C LEU A 450 5.36 -16.39 -25.41
N ASP A 451 4.60 -17.25 -26.09
CA ASP A 451 5.10 -18.50 -26.67
C ASP A 451 6.02 -18.16 -27.87
N LEU A 452 7.30 -17.92 -27.59
CA LEU A 452 8.30 -17.42 -28.53
C LEU A 452 8.65 -18.47 -29.57
N ASP A 453 8.59 -19.75 -29.20
CA ASP A 453 8.96 -20.85 -30.05
C ASP A 453 7.79 -21.50 -30.81
N GLY A 454 6.57 -21.17 -30.40
CA GLY A 454 5.32 -21.54 -31.05
C GLY A 454 4.88 -22.99 -30.76
N ASP A 455 5.37 -23.61 -29.70
CA ASP A 455 4.99 -24.96 -29.30
C ASP A 455 3.71 -25.04 -28.44
N GLY A 456 3.25 -23.88 -27.98
CA GLY A 456 2.01 -23.70 -27.23
C GLY A 456 2.18 -23.68 -25.72
N PHE A 457 3.40 -23.57 -25.21
CA PHE A 457 3.72 -23.33 -23.79
C PHE A 457 4.59 -22.09 -23.65
N THR A 458 4.28 -21.27 -22.66
CA THR A 458 5.11 -20.12 -22.26
C THR A 458 6.09 -20.51 -21.17
N MET A 459 7.11 -19.69 -20.92
CA MET A 459 7.99 -19.84 -19.77
C MET A 459 7.20 -19.93 -18.45
N ALA A 460 6.15 -19.12 -18.27
CA ALA A 460 5.27 -19.16 -17.10
C ALA A 460 4.47 -20.48 -16.98
N GLU A 461 4.15 -21.13 -18.10
CA GLU A 461 3.45 -22.42 -18.15
C GLU A 461 4.40 -23.62 -17.96
N GLY A 462 5.69 -23.36 -17.72
CA GLY A 462 6.69 -24.36 -17.37
C GLY A 462 7.55 -24.82 -18.54
N ASP A 463 7.54 -24.08 -19.65
CA ASP A 463 8.53 -24.26 -20.71
C ASP A 463 9.96 -24.01 -20.17
N CYS A 464 10.82 -25.00 -20.34
CA CYS A 464 12.21 -24.94 -19.91
C CYS A 464 13.13 -24.26 -20.94
N ARG A 465 12.63 -23.94 -22.15
CA ARG A 465 13.36 -23.26 -23.20
C ARG A 465 12.44 -22.54 -24.21
N ASP A 466 11.73 -21.52 -23.72
CA ASP A 466 10.90 -20.63 -24.53
C ASP A 466 11.76 -19.57 -25.23
N ALA A 467 12.12 -19.79 -26.50
CA ALA A 467 13.00 -18.87 -27.23
C ALA A 467 12.77 -18.89 -28.74
N ASP A 468 12.94 -17.73 -29.40
CA ASP A 468 12.75 -17.59 -30.86
C ASP A 468 13.50 -18.70 -31.65
N PRO A 469 12.81 -19.51 -32.48
CA PRO A 469 13.39 -20.60 -33.25
C PRO A 469 14.44 -20.15 -34.28
N GLU A 470 14.52 -18.86 -34.60
CA GLU A 470 15.59 -18.27 -35.43
C GLU A 470 16.92 -18.19 -34.65
N ILE A 471 16.87 -18.04 -33.33
CA ILE A 471 18.03 -17.98 -32.42
C ILE A 471 18.34 -19.36 -31.85
N ASP A 472 17.31 -20.09 -31.41
CA ASP A 472 17.42 -21.42 -30.82
C ASP A 472 16.50 -22.44 -31.54
N PRO A 473 17.01 -23.12 -32.58
CA PRO A 473 16.18 -24.01 -33.40
C PRO A 473 15.63 -25.25 -32.69
N GLU A 474 16.06 -25.50 -31.45
CA GLU A 474 15.65 -26.66 -30.64
C GLU A 474 14.62 -26.30 -29.56
N ALA A 475 14.32 -25.00 -29.35
CA ALA A 475 13.37 -24.48 -28.37
C ALA A 475 12.01 -25.17 -28.45
N ALA A 476 11.32 -25.07 -29.59
CA ALA A 476 9.97 -25.61 -29.83
C ALA A 476 9.78 -27.14 -29.73
N ALA A 477 10.83 -27.86 -29.33
CA ALA A 477 10.79 -29.29 -29.04
C ALA A 477 10.94 -29.58 -27.54
N MET A 478 10.99 -28.56 -26.69
CA MET A 478 11.22 -28.65 -25.25
C MET A 478 10.07 -28.00 -24.52
N TYR A 479 9.12 -28.78 -24.02
CA TYR A 479 7.94 -28.24 -23.33
C TYR A 479 7.31 -29.27 -22.39
N PRO A 480 6.52 -28.85 -21.38
CA PRO A 480 5.84 -29.76 -20.48
C PRO A 480 5.07 -30.88 -21.17
N GLY A 481 5.55 -32.12 -20.99
CA GLY A 481 4.91 -33.30 -21.57
C GLY A 481 5.25 -33.58 -23.04
N ALA A 482 6.30 -32.96 -23.58
CA ALA A 482 6.94 -33.41 -24.82
C ALA A 482 7.45 -34.87 -24.69
N SER A 483 7.90 -35.45 -25.81
CA SER A 483 8.49 -36.79 -25.79
C SER A 483 10.01 -36.71 -25.80
N GLU A 484 10.64 -37.32 -24.80
CA GLU A 484 12.10 -37.46 -24.70
C GLU A 484 12.76 -38.02 -25.98
N ILE A 485 13.80 -37.34 -26.45
CA ILE A 485 14.64 -37.76 -27.57
C ILE A 485 15.87 -38.50 -27.04
N CYS A 486 15.70 -39.79 -26.81
CA CYS A 486 16.72 -40.64 -26.20
C CYS A 486 18.14 -40.49 -26.76
N GLY A 487 19.05 -40.02 -25.91
CA GLY A 487 20.49 -39.93 -26.10
C GLY A 487 20.99 -38.62 -26.69
N ASP A 488 20.16 -37.59 -26.74
CA ASP A 488 20.58 -36.22 -27.05
C ASP A 488 21.14 -35.49 -25.80
N GLY A 489 20.80 -35.96 -24.60
CA GLY A 489 21.27 -35.41 -23.33
C GLY A 489 20.55 -34.14 -22.90
N ILE A 490 19.36 -33.90 -23.44
CA ILE A 490 18.46 -32.78 -23.15
C ILE A 490 17.26 -33.33 -22.34
N ASP A 491 16.60 -32.47 -21.57
CA ASP A 491 15.32 -32.75 -20.90
C ASP A 491 14.23 -32.10 -21.76
N ASN A 492 13.64 -32.88 -22.67
CA ASN A 492 12.69 -32.34 -23.66
C ASN A 492 11.31 -32.13 -23.05
N ASP A 493 10.93 -32.87 -22.02
CA ASP A 493 9.59 -32.76 -21.42
C ASP A 493 9.55 -31.86 -20.17
N CYS A 494 10.67 -31.21 -19.86
CA CYS A 494 10.89 -30.27 -18.77
C CYS A 494 10.55 -30.84 -17.38
N ASN A 495 10.66 -32.17 -17.19
CA ASN A 495 10.27 -32.83 -15.94
C ASN A 495 11.41 -32.90 -14.90
N GLY A 496 12.61 -32.43 -15.25
CA GLY A 496 13.81 -32.45 -14.43
C GLY A 496 14.67 -33.72 -14.59
N PHE A 497 14.35 -34.61 -15.52
CA PHE A 497 15.06 -35.86 -15.78
C PHE A 497 15.47 -35.99 -17.26
N ILE A 498 16.75 -35.79 -17.52
CA ILE A 498 17.35 -36.00 -18.85
C ILE A 498 17.22 -37.46 -19.31
N ASP A 499 16.80 -37.67 -20.57
CA ASP A 499 16.71 -38.96 -21.27
C ASP A 499 15.86 -40.02 -20.55
N ASP A 500 14.76 -39.58 -19.92
CA ASP A 500 13.88 -40.47 -19.16
C ASP A 500 12.84 -41.18 -20.07
N MET A 501 12.16 -42.20 -19.53
CA MET A 501 11.21 -43.05 -20.29
C MET A 501 11.73 -43.69 -21.60
N CYS A 502 13.04 -43.67 -21.82
CA CYS A 502 13.71 -44.31 -22.93
C CYS A 502 13.79 -45.83 -22.78
N ASP A 503 12.95 -46.55 -23.52
CA ASP A 503 13.04 -48.00 -23.69
C ASP A 503 14.32 -48.35 -24.45
N ILE A 504 15.46 -48.45 -23.76
CA ILE A 504 16.68 -49.04 -24.31
C ILE A 504 16.38 -50.50 -24.69
N PRO A 505 16.36 -50.88 -25.99
CA PRO A 505 16.15 -52.27 -26.36
C PRO A 505 17.35 -53.06 -25.84
N THR A 506 17.08 -53.94 -24.87
CA THR A 506 18.04 -54.87 -24.28
C THR A 506 18.85 -55.61 -25.35
N ALA A 507 19.99 -55.04 -25.72
CA ALA A 507 20.98 -55.71 -26.56
C ALA A 507 21.56 -56.87 -25.74
N THR A 508 21.05 -58.06 -26.01
CA THR A 508 21.54 -59.32 -25.46
C THR A 508 22.90 -59.64 -26.10
N ALA A 509 23.95 -58.92 -25.70
CA ALA A 509 25.32 -59.24 -26.05
C ALA A 509 25.85 -60.30 -25.06
N THR A 510 25.72 -61.54 -25.49
CA THR A 510 26.32 -62.74 -24.89
C THR A 510 27.85 -62.59 -24.82
N LEU A 511 28.46 -62.62 -23.63
CA LEU A 511 29.82 -63.16 -23.44
C LEU A 511 29.94 -63.71 -22.02
N GLY A 512 30.27 -65.01 -21.94
CA GLY A 512 30.09 -65.81 -20.74
C GLY A 512 31.20 -65.71 -19.69
N GLY A 513 30.88 -66.33 -18.55
CA GLY A 513 31.88 -66.95 -17.68
C GLY A 513 32.38 -66.10 -16.51
N GLY A 514 31.59 -66.10 -15.43
CA GLY A 514 32.03 -66.21 -14.03
C GLY A 514 33.29 -65.47 -13.57
N GLY A 515 33.08 -64.45 -12.74
CA GLY A 515 34.14 -63.87 -11.91
C GLY A 515 33.64 -62.68 -11.10
N MET A 516 32.96 -62.93 -9.99
CA MET A 516 32.80 -61.90 -8.96
C MET A 516 34.17 -61.58 -8.36
N CYS A 517 34.57 -60.30 -8.41
CA CYS A 517 35.54 -59.63 -7.53
C CYS A 517 35.48 -58.12 -7.86
N GLY A 518 35.30 -57.21 -6.92
CA GLY A 518 35.17 -57.37 -5.48
C GLY A 518 34.90 -56.04 -4.79
N LEU A 519 33.95 -56.07 -3.86
CA LEU A 519 34.10 -55.35 -2.60
C LEU A 519 35.09 -56.15 -1.74
N ALA A 520 36.15 -55.49 -1.26
CA ALA A 520 36.76 -55.84 0.00
C ALA A 520 37.41 -54.61 0.68
N PRO A 521 37.02 -54.31 1.93
CA PRO A 521 37.67 -53.36 2.84
C PRO A 521 38.69 -54.08 3.74
N ALA A 522 39.64 -53.34 4.34
CA ALA A 522 40.45 -53.77 5.50
C ALA A 522 41.20 -52.51 6.05
N THR A 523 41.37 -52.19 7.34
CA THR A 523 41.49 -52.92 8.63
C THR A 523 41.29 -51.90 9.80
N GLY A 524 40.93 -52.22 11.06
CA GLY A 524 40.65 -53.51 11.72
C GLY A 524 40.31 -53.41 13.23
N GLY A 525 39.83 -54.54 13.79
CA GLY A 525 39.90 -55.04 15.20
C GLY A 525 38.87 -54.55 16.24
N VAL A 526 38.19 -55.34 17.10
CA VAL A 526 38.27 -56.78 17.50
C VAL A 526 36.95 -57.23 18.21
N ALA A 527 36.46 -58.44 17.86
CA ALA A 527 35.67 -59.50 18.57
C ALA A 527 34.54 -59.23 19.62
N ALA A 528 33.34 -59.86 19.46
CA ALA A 528 32.96 -61.22 19.94
C ALA A 528 31.42 -61.47 20.14
N LEU A 529 30.87 -62.46 19.43
CA LEU A 529 29.83 -63.49 19.72
C LEU A 529 28.54 -63.27 20.60
N SER A 530 27.37 -63.37 19.92
CA SER A 530 26.39 -64.50 19.92
C SER A 530 25.05 -64.52 20.75
N LEU A 531 24.03 -65.11 20.07
CA LEU A 531 22.76 -65.79 20.48
C LEU A 531 21.35 -65.09 20.45
N THR A 532 20.68 -65.16 19.28
CA THR A 532 19.43 -65.90 18.87
C THR A 532 18.02 -65.83 19.54
N LEU A 533 17.00 -65.92 18.63
CA LEU A 533 15.57 -66.40 18.66
C LEU A 533 14.47 -65.35 18.97
N VAL A 534 13.47 -64.95 18.14
CA VAL A 534 12.49 -65.51 17.14
C VAL A 534 11.07 -65.76 17.72
N ALA A 535 10.04 -65.14 17.11
CA ALA A 535 8.72 -65.68 16.64
C ALA A 535 7.65 -64.54 16.58
N LEU A 536 7.08 -64.09 15.45
CA LEU A 536 6.11 -64.67 14.48
C LEU A 536 4.63 -64.74 14.95
N ALA A 537 3.71 -63.98 14.34
CA ALA A 537 2.53 -64.48 13.59
C ALA A 537 1.43 -63.43 13.28
N ARG A 538 0.90 -63.52 12.05
CA ARG A 538 -0.27 -62.83 11.46
C ARG A 538 -1.62 -63.42 11.94
N ARG A 539 -2.72 -62.64 11.94
CA ARG A 539 -3.90 -62.72 11.01
C ARG A 539 -5.25 -62.22 11.61
N ARG A 540 -5.90 -61.36 10.81
CA ARG A 540 -7.33 -61.29 10.36
C ARG A 540 -8.48 -61.06 11.35
N ARG A 541 -9.28 -60.04 10.98
CA ARG A 541 -10.70 -59.79 11.28
C ARG A 541 -11.60 -61.01 11.03
N THR A 542 -12.59 -61.22 11.90
CA THR A 542 -13.98 -61.60 11.55
C THR A 542 -14.95 -61.13 12.64
N SER A 543 -16.13 -60.76 12.17
CA SER A 543 -17.32 -60.25 12.86
C SER A 543 -18.00 -61.22 13.84
N ASP A 544 -19.00 -60.66 14.52
CA ASP A 544 -20.24 -61.27 15.04
C ASP A 544 -20.38 -61.49 16.56
N ASP A 545 -21.32 -60.68 17.07
CA ASP A 545 -22.49 -61.08 17.85
C ASP A 545 -22.51 -60.86 19.38
N ALA A 546 -23.70 -60.43 19.77
CA ALA A 546 -24.16 -59.89 21.03
C ALA A 546 -24.03 -60.84 22.23
N ARG A 547 -23.87 -60.26 23.43
CA ARG A 547 -24.82 -60.39 24.55
C ARG A 547 -24.34 -59.68 25.80
N GLU A 548 -25.27 -58.98 26.46
CA GLU A 548 -25.27 -58.65 27.89
C GLU A 548 -24.83 -59.85 28.78
N PRO A 549 -24.37 -59.61 30.03
CA PRO A 549 -25.35 -59.56 31.13
C PRO A 549 -25.01 -58.57 32.26
N ILE A 550 -26.05 -57.93 32.77
CA ILE A 550 -26.54 -57.98 34.16
C ILE A 550 -25.57 -58.59 35.19
N GLY A 551 -25.27 -57.77 36.21
CA GLY A 551 -24.76 -58.15 37.53
C GLY A 551 -25.01 -57.02 38.51
#